data_AF-A0A7S1QS37-F1
#
_entry.id   AF-A0A7S1QS37-F1
#
_cell.length_a   1.000
_cell.length_b   1.000
_cell.length_c   1.000
_cell.angle_alpha   90.00
_cell.angle_beta   90.00
_cell.angle_gamma   90.00
#
_symmetry.space_group_name_H-M   'P 1'
#
loop_
_entity.id
_entity.type
_entity.pdbx_description
1 polymer ?
#
loop_
_entity_poly.entity_id
_entity_poly.type
_entity_poly.pdbx_seq_one_letter_code
_entity_poly.pdbx_strand_id
1 'polypeptide(L)'
;QMRQRGAAPAEYLPERELKLSEASEGQVAACTGLGALALLGTLFLGSRLGSPHMQILARVYPLIAFVVQAYPFLLAYTTAFLGIPLWRWLRLSRLNARVRQRNEWRSARAEGLRRAGSRLRRRLLGAAQWASARAGFGE
;
A
#
# COMPACT_ATOMS: atom_id res chain seq x y z
N GLN A 1 16.32 7.74 8.34
CA GLN A 1 15.42 8.05 9.48
C GLN A 1 15.82 7.22 10.68
N MET A 2 16.42 7.88 11.66
CA MET A 2 17.02 7.28 12.84
C MET A 2 15.98 6.69 13.80
N ARG A 3 16.41 5.61 14.47
CA ARG A 3 15.77 4.88 15.57
C ARG A 3 15.00 5.80 16.53
N GLN A 4 13.69 5.64 16.61
CA GLN A 4 12.96 5.93 17.85
C GLN A 4 12.98 4.68 18.73
N ARG A 5 14.09 4.49 19.46
CA ARG A 5 14.11 3.68 20.69
C ARG A 5 13.72 4.63 21.82
N GLY A 6 12.42 4.79 22.06
CA GLY A 6 11.95 5.73 23.08
C GLY A 6 10.43 5.82 23.25
N ALA A 7 9.66 4.85 22.74
CA ALA A 7 8.28 4.69 23.17
C ALA A 7 8.29 3.78 24.40
N ALA A 8 7.48 4.10 25.43
CA ALA A 8 7.12 3.18 26.50
C ALA A 8 6.92 1.76 25.96
N PRO A 9 7.23 0.68 26.72
CA PRO A 9 7.09 -0.68 26.20
C PRO A 9 5.69 -0.81 25.62
N ALA A 10 5.61 -0.85 24.29
CA ALA A 10 4.33 -0.96 23.62
C ALA A 10 3.73 -2.26 24.16
N GLU A 11 2.55 -2.15 24.77
CA GLU A 11 1.89 -3.24 25.50
C GLU A 11 1.77 -4.51 24.63
N TYR A 12 1.83 -4.33 23.31
CA TYR A 12 2.10 -5.34 22.29
C TYR A 12 2.91 -4.76 21.14
N LEU A 13 3.50 -5.63 20.31
CA LEU A 13 4.22 -5.24 19.09
C LEU A 13 3.26 -5.28 17.87
N PRO A 14 2.85 -4.13 17.29
CA PRO A 14 2.05 -4.10 16.08
C PRO A 14 2.88 -4.43 14.83
N GLU A 15 2.31 -5.22 13.92
CA GLU A 15 2.85 -5.36 12.56
C GLU A 15 2.56 -4.08 11.75
N ARG A 16 3.52 -3.62 10.96
CA ARG A 16 3.34 -2.43 10.10
C ARG A 16 2.55 -2.78 8.85
N GLU A 17 1.62 -1.91 8.47
CA GLU A 17 0.96 -1.98 7.17
C GLU A 17 1.94 -1.64 6.03
N LEU A 18 1.71 -2.26 4.86
CA LEU A 18 2.49 -1.98 3.66
C LEU A 18 1.97 -0.71 3.00
N LYS A 19 2.86 0.26 2.78
CA LYS A 19 2.54 1.50 2.07
C LYS A 19 2.55 1.29 0.56
N LEU A 20 1.68 2.02 -0.15
CA LEU A 20 1.69 2.06 -1.60
C LEU A 20 2.95 2.78 -2.14
N SER A 21 3.28 3.90 -1.52
CA SER A 21 4.40 4.79 -1.85
C SER A 21 4.97 5.41 -0.58
N GLU A 22 6.23 5.80 -0.59
CA GLU A 22 6.85 6.63 0.46
C GLU A 22 6.67 8.14 0.22
N ALA A 23 6.04 8.50 -0.90
CA ALA A 23 5.68 9.88 -1.21
C ALA A 23 4.66 10.42 -0.19
N SER A 24 4.68 11.73 0.04
CA SER A 24 3.67 12.37 0.89
C SER A 24 2.28 12.25 0.27
N GLU A 25 1.24 12.33 1.09
CA GLU A 25 -0.15 12.25 0.62
C GLU A 25 -0.46 13.30 -0.46
N GLY A 26 0.08 14.52 -0.30
CA GLY A 26 -0.05 15.58 -1.31
C GLY A 26 0.64 15.25 -2.63
N GLN A 27 1.82 14.62 -2.61
CA GLN A 27 2.50 14.17 -3.83
C GLN A 27 1.71 13.06 -4.53
N VAL A 28 1.16 12.11 -3.77
CA VAL A 28 0.31 11.05 -4.34
C VAL A 28 -0.92 11.66 -4.98
N ALA A 29 -1.63 12.55 -4.28
CA ALA A 29 -2.83 13.21 -4.80
C ALA A 29 -2.52 14.04 -6.06
N ALA A 30 -1.43 14.80 -6.07
CA ALA A 30 -1.02 15.59 -7.22
C ALA A 30 -0.68 14.70 -8.43
N CYS A 31 0.11 13.64 -8.23
CA CYS A 31 0.46 12.70 -9.31
C CYS A 31 -0.77 11.97 -9.86
N THR A 32 -1.70 11.54 -8.99
CA THR A 32 -2.95 10.92 -9.40
C THR A 32 -3.83 11.90 -10.18
N GLY A 33 -3.96 13.15 -9.70
CA GLY A 33 -4.73 14.20 -10.38
C GLY A 33 -4.16 14.53 -11.76
N LEU A 34 -2.84 14.70 -11.86
CA LEU A 34 -2.16 14.96 -13.13
C LEU A 34 -2.31 13.78 -14.10
N GLY A 35 -2.15 12.55 -13.62
CA GLY A 35 -2.37 11.34 -14.42
C GLY A 35 -3.81 11.21 -14.93
N ALA A 36 -4.80 11.51 -14.08
CA ALA A 36 -6.21 11.51 -14.46
C ALA A 36 -6.51 12.56 -15.53
N LEU A 37 -5.97 13.78 -15.38
CA LEU A 37 -6.10 14.84 -16.37
C LEU A 37 -5.46 14.44 -17.71
N ALA A 38 -4.27 13.82 -17.69
CA ALA A 38 -3.61 13.33 -18.89
C ALA A 38 -4.41 12.23 -19.60
N LEU A 39 -5.00 11.28 -18.84
CA LEU A 39 -5.86 10.24 -19.40
C LEU A 39 -7.13 10.83 -20.01
N LEU A 40 -7.80 11.76 -19.33
CA LEU A 40 -8.97 12.45 -19.87
C LEU A 40 -8.65 13.23 -21.15
N GLY A 41 -7.53 13.95 -21.16
CA GLY A 41 -7.04 14.64 -22.35
C GLY A 41 -6.77 13.68 -23.51
N THR A 42 -6.20 12.51 -23.21
CA THR A 42 -5.94 11.46 -24.20
C THR A 42 -7.25 10.89 -24.75
N LEU A 43 -8.22 10.57 -23.90
CA LEU A 43 -9.53 10.08 -24.35
C LEU A 43 -10.28 11.12 -25.19
N PHE A 44 -10.24 12.38 -24.78
CA PHE A 44 -10.81 13.49 -25.56
C PHE A 44 -10.12 13.60 -26.93
N LEU A 45 -8.79 13.57 -26.98
CA LEU A 45 -8.04 13.57 -28.23
C LEU A 45 -8.43 12.38 -29.12
N GLY A 46 -8.55 11.18 -28.55
CA GLY A 46 -8.98 9.98 -29.25
C GLY A 46 -10.35 10.11 -29.91
N SER A 47 -11.31 10.72 -29.20
CA SER A 47 -12.65 10.99 -29.75
C SER A 47 -12.62 11.90 -30.99
N ARG A 48 -11.63 12.80 -31.09
CA ARG A 48 -11.43 13.67 -32.26
C ARG A 48 -10.69 12.93 -33.38
N LEU A 49 -9.64 12.19 -33.05
CA LEU A 49 -8.81 11.45 -34.01
C LEU A 49 -9.57 10.29 -34.67
N GLY A 50 -10.53 9.68 -33.97
CA GLY A 50 -11.38 8.61 -34.52
C GLY A 50 -12.37 9.08 -35.58
N SER A 51 -12.59 10.39 -35.73
CA SER A 51 -13.57 10.93 -36.68
C SER A 51 -13.19 10.59 -38.14
N PRO A 52 -14.17 10.34 -39.03
CA PRO A 52 -13.90 10.04 -40.44
C PRO A 52 -13.08 11.13 -41.13
N HIS A 53 -13.35 12.39 -40.80
CA HIS A 53 -12.60 13.54 -41.29
C HIS A 53 -11.11 13.47 -40.94
N MET A 54 -10.76 13.14 -39.68
CA MET A 54 -9.35 13.02 -39.29
C MET A 54 -8.64 11.84 -39.95
N GLN A 55 -9.34 10.73 -40.17
CA GLN A 55 -8.76 9.60 -40.90
C GLN A 55 -8.48 9.92 -42.37
N ILE A 56 -9.31 10.76 -43.00
CA ILE A 56 -9.07 11.25 -44.36
C ILE A 56 -7.86 12.19 -44.38
N LEU A 57 -7.80 13.17 -43.46
CA LEU A 57 -6.67 14.09 -43.32
C LEU A 57 -5.35 13.36 -43.06
N ALA A 58 -5.37 12.27 -42.29
CA ALA A 58 -4.18 11.44 -42.03
C ALA A 58 -3.59 10.79 -43.29
N ARG A 59 -4.37 10.63 -44.37
CA ARG A 59 -3.84 10.11 -45.65
C ARG A 59 -3.10 11.17 -46.46
N VAL A 60 -3.45 12.45 -46.25
CA VAL A 60 -2.93 13.58 -47.02
C VAL A 60 -1.79 14.28 -46.28
N TYR A 61 -1.86 14.35 -44.95
CA TYR A 61 -0.90 15.08 -44.13
C TYR A 61 -0.07 14.12 -43.25
N PRO A 62 1.24 13.97 -43.52
CA PRO A 62 2.11 13.02 -42.82
C PRO A 62 2.16 13.23 -41.29
N LEU A 63 2.11 14.49 -40.83
CA LEU A 63 2.10 14.80 -39.41
C LEU A 63 0.84 14.26 -38.71
N ILE A 64 -0.32 14.35 -39.36
CA ILE A 64 -1.58 13.82 -38.81
C ILE A 64 -1.52 12.29 -38.78
N ALA A 65 -0.97 11.67 -39.84
CA ALA A 65 -0.73 10.23 -39.90
C ALA A 65 0.12 9.75 -38.71
N PHE A 66 1.17 10.48 -38.37
CA PHE A 66 2.03 10.18 -37.24
C PHE A 66 1.26 10.24 -35.91
N VAL A 67 0.48 11.30 -35.69
CA VAL A 67 -0.30 11.46 -34.45
C VAL A 67 -1.32 10.32 -34.28
N VAL A 68 -2.03 9.94 -35.35
CA VAL A 68 -2.98 8.82 -35.33
C VAL A 68 -2.29 7.50 -35.00
N GLN A 69 -1.11 7.25 -35.57
CA GLN A 69 -0.33 6.03 -35.31
C GLN A 69 0.31 6.01 -33.91
N ALA A 70 0.69 7.17 -33.38
CA ALA A 70 1.28 7.31 -32.04
C ALA A 70 0.23 7.26 -30.92
N TYR A 71 -1.01 7.65 -31.22
CA TYR A 71 -2.13 7.67 -30.26
C TYR A 71 -2.30 6.39 -29.42
N PRO A 72 -2.31 5.16 -29.96
CA PRO A 72 -2.45 3.95 -29.15
C PRO A 72 -1.35 3.81 -28.09
N PHE A 73 -0.12 4.25 -28.38
CA PHE A 73 0.96 4.25 -27.39
C PHE A 73 0.74 5.28 -26.28
N LEU A 74 0.24 6.46 -26.63
CA LEU A 74 -0.13 7.50 -25.65
C LEU A 74 -1.28 7.03 -24.74
N LEU A 75 -2.29 6.37 -25.32
CA LEU A 75 -3.40 5.80 -24.57
C LEU A 75 -2.94 4.67 -23.65
N ALA A 76 -2.09 3.77 -24.14
CA ALA A 76 -1.52 2.70 -23.33
C ALA A 76 -0.70 3.27 -22.16
N TYR A 77 0.14 4.27 -22.41
CA TYR A 77 0.96 4.93 -21.39
C TYR A 77 0.11 5.57 -20.28
N THR A 78 -0.84 6.44 -20.65
CA THR A 78 -1.68 7.15 -19.67
C THR A 78 -2.59 6.20 -18.88
N THR A 79 -3.09 5.15 -19.54
CA THR A 79 -3.86 4.09 -18.89
C THR A 79 -2.99 3.30 -17.90
N ALA A 80 -1.79 2.88 -18.31
CA ALA A 80 -0.88 2.13 -17.46
C ALA A 80 -0.38 2.96 -16.25
N PHE A 81 -0.16 4.26 -16.45
CA PHE A 81 0.26 5.19 -15.40
C PHE A 81 -0.68 5.19 -14.20
N LEU A 82 -1.99 5.08 -14.42
CA LEU A 82 -2.99 4.95 -13.33
C LEU A 82 -3.33 3.50 -13.00
N GLY A 83 -3.38 2.63 -14.00
CA GLY A 83 -3.79 1.24 -13.86
C GLY A 83 -2.83 0.42 -13.01
N ILE A 84 -1.52 0.57 -13.19
CA ILE A 84 -0.51 -0.18 -12.42
C ILE A 84 -0.55 0.18 -10.92
N PRO A 85 -0.52 1.48 -10.53
CA PRO A 85 -0.67 1.85 -9.12
C PRO A 85 -2.01 1.43 -8.53
N LEU A 86 -3.11 1.53 -9.28
CA LEU A 86 -4.44 1.11 -8.83
C LEU A 86 -4.47 -0.39 -8.51
N TRP A 87 -3.94 -1.22 -9.42
CA TRP A 87 -3.84 -2.66 -9.21
C TRP A 87 -2.99 -3.00 -7.98
N ARG A 88 -1.83 -2.34 -7.84
CA ARG A 88 -0.96 -2.49 -6.67
C ARG A 88 -1.70 -2.12 -5.38
N TRP A 89 -2.43 -1.00 -5.39
CA TRP A 89 -3.23 -0.56 -4.25
C TRP A 89 -4.30 -1.60 -3.86
N LEU A 90 -5.03 -2.17 -4.82
CA LEU A 90 -6.00 -3.24 -4.54
C LEU A 90 -5.35 -4.47 -3.88
N ARG A 91 -4.17 -4.89 -4.36
CA ARG A 91 -3.41 -6.00 -3.75
C ARG A 91 -2.96 -5.66 -2.32
N LEU A 92 -2.38 -4.48 -2.12
CA LEU A 92 -1.89 -4.02 -0.81
C LEU A 92 -3.03 -3.86 0.20
N SER A 93 -4.17 -3.31 -0.20
CA SER A 93 -5.35 -3.15 0.65
C SER A 93 -5.84 -4.49 1.20
N ARG A 94 -5.81 -5.56 0.38
CA ARG A 94 -6.16 -6.92 0.82
C ARG A 94 -5.12 -7.51 1.77
N LEU A 95 -3.84 -7.23 1.56
CA LEU A 95 -2.77 -7.70 2.46
C LEU A 95 -2.84 -6.97 3.81
N ASN A 96 -3.01 -5.65 3.80
CA ASN A 96 -3.12 -4.83 4.99
C ASN A 96 -4.37 -5.16 5.80
N ALA A 97 -5.47 -5.59 5.17
CA ALA A 97 -6.64 -6.10 5.90
C ALA A 97 -6.29 -7.30 6.81
N ARG A 98 -5.45 -8.22 6.32
CA ARG A 98 -4.98 -9.36 7.14
C ARG A 98 -4.03 -8.91 8.25
N VAL A 99 -3.17 -7.92 7.97
CA VAL A 99 -2.27 -7.34 8.97
C VAL A 99 -3.08 -6.69 10.09
N ARG A 100 -4.12 -5.91 9.76
CA ARG A 100 -5.04 -5.30 10.73
C ARG A 100 -5.71 -6.34 11.61
N GLN A 101 -6.27 -7.39 11.03
CA GLN A 101 -6.90 -8.48 11.79
C GLN A 101 -5.92 -9.12 12.80
N ARG A 102 -4.67 -9.36 12.41
CA ARG A 102 -3.66 -9.90 13.34
C ARG A 102 -3.28 -8.90 14.44
N ASN A 103 -3.21 -7.62 14.11
CA ASN A 103 -2.93 -6.57 15.08
C ASN A 103 -4.07 -6.40 16.09
N GLU A 104 -5.32 -6.47 15.64
CA GLU A 104 -6.49 -6.48 16.51
C GLU A 104 -6.42 -7.66 17.50
N TRP A 105 -6.13 -8.87 17.02
CA TRP A 105 -5.98 -10.04 17.88
C TRP A 105 -4.85 -9.87 18.91
N ARG A 106 -3.69 -9.34 18.51
CA ARG A 106 -2.57 -9.06 19.43
C ARG A 106 -2.93 -8.01 20.48
N SER A 107 -3.62 -6.94 20.07
CA SER A 107 -4.05 -5.89 20.99
C SER A 107 -5.04 -6.43 22.03
N ALA A 108 -6.01 -7.26 21.61
CA ALA A 108 -6.98 -7.88 22.51
C ALA A 108 -6.33 -8.85 23.49
N ARG A 109 -5.30 -9.59 23.05
CA ARG A 109 -4.53 -10.51 23.91
C ARG A 109 -3.71 -9.76 24.95
N ALA A 110 -3.02 -8.68 24.55
CA ALA A 110 -2.25 -7.86 25.46
C ALA A 110 -3.14 -7.21 26.53
N GLU A 111 -4.28 -6.67 26.10
CA GLU A 111 -5.29 -6.12 27.00
C GLU A 111 -5.82 -7.18 27.99
N GLY A 112 -6.06 -8.41 27.52
CA GLY A 112 -6.44 -9.53 28.37
C GLY A 112 -5.36 -9.90 29.40
N LEU A 113 -4.08 -9.90 29.02
CA LEU A 113 -2.95 -10.13 29.93
C LEU A 113 -2.84 -9.02 30.98
N ARG A 114 -3.08 -7.76 30.59
CA ARG A 114 -3.10 -6.62 31.52
C ARG A 114 -4.21 -6.78 32.56
N ARG A 115 -5.41 -7.17 32.14
CA ARG A 115 -6.56 -7.40 33.04
C ARG A 115 -6.40 -8.63 33.94
N ALA A 116 -5.68 -9.67 33.50
CA ALA A 116 -5.47 -10.91 34.26
C ALA A 116 -4.70 -10.71 35.59
N GLY A 117 -4.07 -9.55 35.78
CA GLY A 117 -3.65 -9.03 37.08
C GLY A 117 -2.66 -9.92 37.85
N SER A 118 -2.73 -9.84 39.19
CA SER A 118 -1.75 -10.45 40.10
C SER A 118 -1.73 -11.98 40.09
N ARG A 119 -2.83 -12.64 39.71
CA ARG A 119 -2.92 -14.11 39.65
C ARG A 119 -2.06 -14.67 38.51
N LEU A 120 -2.14 -14.08 37.32
CA LEU A 120 -1.30 -14.49 36.20
C LEU A 120 0.18 -14.23 36.50
N ARG A 121 0.49 -13.06 37.07
CA ARG A 121 1.86 -12.68 37.46
C ARG A 121 2.46 -13.67 38.45
N ARG A 122 1.71 -14.11 39.46
CA ARG A 122 2.15 -15.14 40.42
C ARG A 122 2.45 -16.48 39.74
N ARG A 123 1.62 -16.94 38.80
CA ARG A 123 1.87 -18.19 38.06
C ARG A 123 3.11 -18.10 37.17
N LEU A 124 3.32 -16.95 36.52
CA LEU A 124 4.51 -16.70 35.70
C LEU A 124 5.79 -16.66 36.54
N LEU A 125 5.77 -15.98 37.68
CA LEU A 125 6.91 -15.96 38.62
C LEU A 125 7.23 -17.37 39.15
N GLY A 126 6.20 -18.15 39.52
CA GLY A 126 6.38 -19.54 39.88
C GLY A 126 7.03 -20.33 38.75
N ALA A 127 6.48 -20.30 37.54
CA ALA A 127 7.05 -21.01 36.39
C ALA A 127 8.52 -20.61 36.10
N ALA A 128 8.85 -19.32 36.22
CA ALA A 128 10.21 -18.82 36.05
C ALA A 128 11.17 -19.40 37.11
N GLN A 129 10.78 -19.40 38.38
CA GLN A 129 11.56 -19.98 39.48
C GLN A 129 11.84 -21.48 39.27
N TRP A 130 10.82 -22.22 38.83
CA TRP A 130 10.94 -23.65 38.52
C TRP A 130 11.88 -23.90 37.33
N ALA A 131 11.82 -23.06 36.29
CA ALA A 131 12.71 -23.17 35.13
C ALA A 131 14.17 -22.89 35.51
N SER A 132 14.44 -21.85 36.32
CA SER A 132 15.79 -21.55 36.82
C SER A 132 16.33 -22.62 37.76
N ALA A 133 15.49 -23.20 38.64
CA ALA A 133 15.90 -24.28 39.51
C ALA A 133 16.33 -25.51 38.69
N ARG A 134 15.54 -25.90 37.67
CA ARG A 134 15.84 -27.06 36.81
C ARG A 134 17.13 -26.89 35.99
N ALA A 135 17.45 -25.67 35.57
CA ALA A 135 18.70 -25.38 34.85
C ALA A 135 19.95 -25.51 35.75
N GLY A 136 19.81 -25.31 37.07
CA GLY A 136 20.90 -25.49 38.04
C GLY A 136 21.13 -26.92 38.53
N PHE A 137 20.25 -27.88 38.18
CA PHE A 137 20.42 -29.31 38.51
C PHE A 137 21.06 -30.12 37.37
N GLY A 138 21.48 -29.47 36.27
CA GLY A 138 22.08 -30.10 35.10
C GLY A 138 23.60 -29.89 34.94
N GLU A 139 24.24 -29.22 35.90
CA GLU A 139 25.69 -29.14 36.10
C GLU A 139 26.07 -30.06 37.27
#